data_AF-A0AAX4ICF7-F1
#
_entry.id   AF-A0AAX4ICF7-F1
#
_cell.length_a   1.000
_cell.length_b   1.000
_cell.length_c   1.000
_cell.angle_alpha   90.00
_cell.angle_beta   90.00
_cell.angle_gamma   90.00
#
_symmetry.space_group_name_H-M   'P 1'
#
loop_
_entity.id
_entity.type
_entity.pdbx_description
1 polymer ?
#
loop_
_entity_poly.entity_id
_entity_poly.type
_entity_poly.pdbx_seq_one_letter_code
_entity_poly.pdbx_strand_id
1 'polypeptide(L)'
;MLSKTILLALAAAPFAAAHGKVAAVVGDAGGNGTALAIQGGVVPGPGPNRKTELDTTVFKSKNIMTDGLGKTTGSGKVQAADIQQVMALSGDTLPQVSPVNGSISGTFHVVTTDGAGPINAVLDPTGTGAFSQGVMLQVMQQVPGNRGNIRPNGKVPGGKRSLWERALSVIVKRASNVNMDFPMAFAVPDGTTCSGSMGGQKNVCLVKIANSNGAGPFGGVVPIQIAPAAGAAPATPATPATPAAPGAKRSVEFQA
;
A
#
# COMPACT_ATOMS: atom_id res chain seq x y z
N MET A 1 -33.04 -46.46 -24.52
CA MET A 1 -31.57 -46.39 -24.66
C MET A 1 -31.17 -44.92 -24.75
N LEU A 2 -30.98 -44.26 -23.59
CA LEU A 2 -30.48 -42.88 -23.53
C LEU A 2 -28.95 -42.93 -23.70
N SER A 3 -28.42 -42.37 -24.78
CA SER A 3 -26.97 -42.32 -25.00
C SER A 3 -26.52 -40.90 -25.33
N LYS A 4 -25.84 -40.31 -24.34
CA LYS A 4 -24.63 -39.48 -24.47
C LYS A 4 -24.77 -38.09 -25.11
N THR A 5 -25.32 -37.17 -24.34
CA THR A 5 -24.83 -35.77 -24.29
C THR A 5 -24.17 -35.53 -22.94
N ILE A 6 -22.83 -35.50 -22.90
CA ILE A 6 -22.09 -34.89 -21.79
C ILE A 6 -21.27 -33.76 -22.37
N LEU A 7 -21.85 -32.57 -22.34
CA LEU A 7 -21.15 -31.29 -22.48
C LEU A 7 -20.28 -31.09 -21.24
N LEU A 8 -18.97 -31.25 -21.40
CA LEU A 8 -18.00 -30.90 -20.35
C LEU A 8 -17.78 -29.38 -20.36
N ALA A 9 -18.75 -28.63 -19.85
CA ALA A 9 -18.59 -27.20 -19.58
C ALA A 9 -17.77 -27.04 -18.30
N LEU A 10 -16.44 -27.13 -18.42
CA LEU A 10 -15.53 -26.73 -17.35
C LEU A 10 -15.50 -25.19 -17.28
N ALA A 11 -16.53 -24.61 -16.68
CA ALA A 11 -16.53 -23.22 -16.26
C ALA A 11 -15.47 -23.06 -15.17
N ALA A 12 -14.22 -22.84 -15.59
CA ALA A 12 -13.15 -22.43 -14.70
C ALA A 12 -13.52 -21.04 -14.19
N ALA A 13 -14.17 -20.97 -13.02
CA ALA A 13 -14.33 -19.74 -12.28
C ALA A 13 -12.93 -19.13 -12.12
N PRO A 14 -12.67 -17.92 -12.65
CA PRO A 14 -11.45 -17.22 -12.34
C PRO A 14 -11.58 -16.78 -10.89
N PHE A 15 -11.18 -17.64 -9.96
CA PHE A 15 -10.76 -17.14 -8.67
C PHE A 15 -9.60 -16.21 -8.98
N ALA A 16 -9.87 -14.90 -8.93
CA ALA A 16 -8.84 -13.88 -8.93
C ALA A 16 -7.99 -14.13 -7.68
N ALA A 17 -7.01 -15.02 -7.84
CA ALA A 17 -5.90 -15.15 -6.94
C ALA A 17 -5.20 -13.77 -6.93
N ALA A 18 -4.84 -13.33 -5.73
CA ALA A 18 -4.67 -11.92 -5.43
C ALA A 18 -3.18 -11.68 -5.17
N HIS A 19 -2.47 -11.17 -6.16
CA HIS A 19 -1.06 -11.54 -6.35
C HIS A 19 -0.01 -10.50 -5.92
N GLY A 20 -0.43 -9.30 -5.48
CA GLY A 20 0.48 -8.28 -4.99
C GLY A 20 -0.23 -7.18 -4.19
N LYS A 21 0.38 -6.77 -3.07
CA LYS A 21 -0.21 -5.85 -2.09
C LYS A 21 0.70 -4.67 -1.76
N VAL A 22 0.09 -3.57 -1.34
CA VAL A 22 0.82 -2.42 -0.76
C VAL A 22 1.01 -2.70 0.73
N ALA A 23 2.23 -3.12 1.11
CA ALA A 23 2.51 -3.63 2.43
C ALA A 23 2.82 -2.54 3.45
N ALA A 24 3.53 -1.49 3.03
CA ALA A 24 3.87 -0.35 3.88
C ALA A 24 4.04 0.90 3.02
N VAL A 25 3.70 2.06 3.56
CA VAL A 25 3.89 3.39 2.95
C VAL A 25 4.27 4.39 4.03
N VAL A 26 5.25 5.24 3.72
CA VAL A 26 5.70 6.37 4.52
C VAL A 26 5.60 7.62 3.65
N GLY A 27 5.15 8.73 4.23
CA GLY A 27 5.21 10.04 3.58
C GLY A 27 6.58 10.68 3.81
N ASP A 28 6.96 11.61 2.96
CA ASP A 28 8.24 12.31 3.04
C ASP A 28 8.39 13.16 4.32
N ALA A 29 7.28 13.60 4.91
CA ALA A 29 7.25 14.28 6.21
C ALA A 29 7.06 13.31 7.40
N GLY A 30 7.19 12.01 7.16
CA GLY A 30 7.10 10.96 8.18
C GLY A 30 5.74 10.26 8.23
N GLY A 31 5.43 9.68 9.40
CA GLY A 31 4.27 8.79 9.57
C GLY A 31 4.45 7.44 8.87
N ASN A 32 3.54 6.52 9.13
CA ASN A 32 3.57 5.19 8.54
C ASN A 32 2.14 4.68 8.32
N GLY A 33 1.97 3.81 7.34
CA GLY A 33 0.68 3.21 7.03
C GLY A 33 0.83 1.94 6.21
N THR A 34 -0.28 1.23 6.09
CA THR A 34 -0.46 0.12 5.16
C THR A 34 -1.64 0.42 4.25
N ALA A 35 -1.92 -0.43 3.27
CA ALA A 35 -3.21 -0.35 2.60
C ALA A 35 -4.36 -0.69 3.56
N LEU A 36 -5.55 -0.15 3.27
CA LEU A 36 -6.78 -0.57 3.92
C LEU A 36 -6.99 -2.08 3.75
N ALA A 37 -7.58 -2.70 4.78
CA ALA A 37 -7.93 -4.11 4.84
C ALA A 37 -6.76 -5.11 4.90
N ILE A 38 -5.53 -4.64 5.17
CA ILE A 38 -4.35 -5.46 5.48
C ILE A 38 -4.49 -6.04 6.90
N GLN A 39 -4.37 -7.36 7.04
CA GLN A 39 -4.45 -8.07 8.32
C GLN A 39 -3.08 -8.20 9.04
N GLY A 40 -2.01 -7.70 8.41
CA GLY A 40 -0.67 -7.67 9.00
C GLY A 40 -0.08 -9.08 9.16
N GLY A 41 0.60 -9.32 10.29
CA GLY A 41 1.30 -10.58 10.57
C GLY A 41 0.40 -11.83 10.67
N VAL A 42 -0.93 -11.66 10.63
CA VAL A 42 -1.90 -12.77 10.56
C VAL A 42 -1.81 -13.52 9.22
N VAL A 43 -1.45 -12.83 8.14
CA VAL A 43 -1.30 -13.42 6.82
C VAL A 43 0.16 -13.83 6.64
N PRO A 44 0.46 -15.14 6.54
CA PRO A 44 1.83 -15.60 6.37
C PRO A 44 2.42 -15.06 5.06
N GLY A 45 3.70 -14.70 5.09
CA GLY A 45 4.47 -14.38 3.89
C GLY A 45 4.64 -15.60 2.98
N PRO A 46 5.34 -16.66 3.42
CA PRO A 46 5.49 -17.89 2.66
C PRO A 46 4.36 -18.90 2.91
N GLY A 47 4.00 -19.66 1.88
CA GLY A 47 3.03 -20.75 1.99
C GLY A 47 2.14 -20.90 0.76
N PRO A 48 1.10 -21.75 0.83
CA PRO A 48 0.14 -21.89 -0.26
C PRO A 48 -0.53 -20.54 -0.56
N ASN A 49 -0.61 -20.16 -1.83
CA ASN A 49 -1.23 -18.92 -2.33
C ASN A 49 -2.53 -18.51 -1.61
N ARG A 50 -3.44 -19.46 -1.40
CA ARG A 50 -4.73 -19.23 -0.71
C ARG A 50 -4.59 -18.67 0.72
N LYS A 51 -3.43 -18.81 1.34
CA LYS A 51 -3.13 -18.33 2.70
C LYS A 51 -2.30 -17.04 2.70
N THR A 52 -1.56 -16.75 1.63
CA THR A 52 -0.60 -15.64 1.56
C THR A 52 -1.17 -14.41 0.82
N GLU A 53 -2.20 -14.62 0.00
CA GLU A 53 -2.84 -13.61 -0.86
C GLU A 53 -4.02 -12.88 -0.19
N LEU A 54 -4.32 -13.18 1.08
CA LEU A 54 -5.54 -12.72 1.76
C LEU A 54 -5.65 -11.20 1.85
N ASP A 55 -4.50 -10.52 1.90
CA ASP A 55 -4.37 -9.07 2.03
C ASP A 55 -4.39 -8.32 0.68
N THR A 56 -4.23 -9.01 -0.44
CA THR A 56 -4.17 -8.32 -1.72
C THR A 56 -5.54 -7.75 -2.06
N THR A 57 -5.58 -6.43 -2.29
CA THR A 57 -6.78 -5.77 -2.79
C THR A 57 -6.91 -6.02 -4.29
N VAL A 58 -8.05 -6.55 -4.69
CA VAL A 58 -8.46 -6.71 -6.09
C VAL A 58 -9.46 -5.62 -6.44
N PHE A 59 -9.19 -4.89 -7.52
CA PHE A 59 -10.10 -3.87 -8.05
C PHE A 59 -11.00 -4.43 -9.16
N LYS A 60 -12.15 -3.79 -9.39
CA LYS A 60 -13.13 -4.26 -10.39
C LYS A 60 -12.73 -3.95 -11.84
N SER A 61 -11.86 -2.95 -12.04
CA SER A 61 -11.47 -2.47 -13.37
C SER A 61 -9.98 -2.27 -13.46
N LYS A 62 -9.40 -2.66 -14.62
CA LYS A 62 -7.99 -2.44 -14.95
C LYS A 62 -7.68 -0.95 -15.07
N ASN A 63 -8.68 -0.14 -15.44
CA ASN A 63 -8.51 1.30 -15.41
C ASN A 63 -8.43 1.77 -13.95
N ILE A 64 -7.26 2.28 -13.56
CA ILE A 64 -7.00 2.74 -12.19
C ILE A 64 -7.86 3.95 -11.80
N MET A 65 -8.24 4.77 -12.77
CA MET A 65 -9.14 5.93 -12.62
C MET A 65 -10.61 5.49 -12.57
N THR A 66 -10.94 4.54 -11.68
CA THR A 66 -12.30 4.07 -11.43
C THR A 66 -12.59 4.06 -9.95
N ASP A 67 -13.83 4.31 -9.56
CA ASP A 67 -14.18 4.46 -8.16
C ASP A 67 -14.18 3.15 -7.38
N GLY A 68 -14.11 3.30 -6.06
CA GLY A 68 -14.21 2.21 -5.09
C GLY A 68 -12.86 1.70 -4.58
N LEU A 69 -12.93 1.14 -3.36
CA LEU A 69 -11.77 0.75 -2.57
C LEU A 69 -11.27 -0.68 -2.84
N GLY A 70 -12.02 -1.46 -3.62
CA GLY A 70 -11.68 -2.85 -3.94
C GLY A 70 -12.20 -3.86 -2.91
N LYS A 71 -11.67 -5.09 -3.01
CA LYS A 71 -12.02 -6.22 -2.15
C LYS A 71 -10.77 -7.06 -1.89
N THR A 72 -10.56 -7.50 -0.65
CA THR A 72 -9.56 -8.52 -0.31
C THR A 72 -10.24 -9.88 -0.08
N THR A 73 -9.47 -10.96 -0.18
CA THR A 73 -10.00 -12.31 0.12
C THR A 73 -10.14 -12.52 1.62
N GLY A 74 -9.24 -11.95 2.43
CA GLY A 74 -9.23 -12.11 3.89
C GLY A 74 -10.27 -11.27 4.63
N SER A 75 -10.45 -10.01 4.21
CA SER A 75 -11.29 -9.03 4.92
C SER A 75 -12.56 -8.65 4.16
N GLY A 76 -12.72 -9.13 2.92
CA GLY A 76 -13.89 -8.83 2.11
C GLY A 76 -13.83 -7.43 1.50
N LYS A 77 -14.98 -6.76 1.38
CA LYS A 77 -15.06 -5.44 0.73
C LYS A 77 -14.27 -4.44 1.56
N VAL A 78 -13.32 -3.74 0.92
CA VAL A 78 -12.53 -2.69 1.57
C VAL A 78 -13.42 -1.50 1.89
N GLN A 79 -13.29 -0.96 3.10
CA GLN A 79 -14.11 0.09 3.67
C GLN A 79 -13.24 1.15 4.36
N ALA A 80 -13.75 2.38 4.47
CA ALA A 80 -13.05 3.44 5.20
C ALA A 80 -12.83 3.09 6.68
N ALA A 81 -13.68 2.23 7.26
CA ALA A 81 -13.53 1.73 8.62
C ALA A 81 -12.25 0.90 8.82
N ASP A 82 -11.68 0.33 7.76
CA ASP A 82 -10.46 -0.47 7.82
C ASP A 82 -9.22 0.35 8.21
N ILE A 83 -9.33 1.69 8.25
CA ILE A 83 -8.26 2.55 8.76
C ILE A 83 -7.92 2.27 10.23
N GLN A 84 -8.87 1.75 11.03
CA GLN A 84 -8.57 1.33 12.40
C GLN A 84 -7.50 0.23 12.42
N GLN A 85 -7.55 -0.69 11.46
CA GLN A 85 -6.54 -1.72 11.30
C GLN A 85 -5.21 -1.13 10.81
N VAL A 86 -5.25 -0.13 9.93
CA VAL A 86 -4.03 0.58 9.50
C VAL A 86 -3.33 1.22 10.71
N MET A 87 -4.07 1.93 11.56
CA MET A 87 -3.51 2.57 12.75
C MET A 87 -3.02 1.54 13.79
N ALA A 88 -3.74 0.43 13.96
CA ALA A 88 -3.30 -0.65 14.84
C ALA A 88 -1.98 -1.30 14.37
N LEU A 89 -1.73 -1.35 13.06
CA LEU A 89 -0.52 -1.95 12.48
C LEU A 89 0.65 -0.95 12.34
N SER A 90 0.37 0.35 12.21
CA SER A 90 1.37 1.35 11.81
C SER A 90 1.51 2.53 12.77
N GLY A 91 0.67 2.60 13.81
CA GLY A 91 0.55 3.75 14.72
C GLY A 91 -0.50 4.76 14.26
N ASP A 92 -0.80 5.73 15.13
CA ASP A 92 -1.89 6.69 14.90
C ASP A 92 -1.54 7.81 13.91
N THR A 93 -0.26 7.95 13.55
CA THR A 93 0.22 8.94 12.59
C THR A 93 0.27 8.34 11.19
N LEU A 94 -0.74 8.66 10.37
CA LEU A 94 -0.78 8.31 8.95
C LEU A 94 0.42 8.88 8.18
N PRO A 95 0.76 8.35 6.99
CA PRO A 95 1.78 8.94 6.12
C PRO A 95 1.55 10.44 5.90
N GLN A 96 2.53 11.25 6.29
CA GLN A 96 2.50 12.71 6.19
C GLN A 96 3.26 13.15 4.95
N VAL A 97 2.58 13.87 4.06
CA VAL A 97 3.14 14.32 2.78
C VAL A 97 3.35 15.83 2.81
N SER A 98 4.53 16.29 2.42
CA SER A 98 4.78 17.74 2.37
C SER A 98 3.86 18.43 1.36
N PRO A 99 3.37 19.67 1.64
CA PRO A 99 2.49 20.38 0.71
C PRO A 99 3.18 20.88 -0.56
N VAL A 100 4.52 20.87 -0.57
CA VAL A 100 5.38 21.25 -1.69
C VAL A 100 6.45 20.17 -1.87
N ASN A 101 6.64 19.68 -3.09
CA ASN A 101 7.51 18.54 -3.43
C ASN A 101 7.23 17.27 -2.61
N GLY A 102 5.97 17.09 -2.18
CA GLY A 102 5.56 15.96 -1.37
C GLY A 102 5.69 14.62 -2.10
N SER A 103 5.98 13.56 -1.37
CA SER A 103 6.02 12.21 -1.93
C SER A 103 5.63 11.15 -0.92
N ILE A 104 5.22 10.00 -1.46
CA ILE A 104 5.05 8.77 -0.69
C ILE A 104 6.00 7.73 -1.22
N SER A 105 6.55 6.92 -0.32
CA SER A 105 7.40 5.78 -0.67
C SER A 105 7.03 4.58 0.18
N GLY A 106 7.37 3.38 -0.27
CA GLY A 106 6.99 2.18 0.47
C GLY A 106 7.33 0.89 -0.22
N THR A 107 6.68 -0.18 0.25
CA THR A 107 6.92 -1.54 -0.17
C THR A 107 5.69 -2.12 -0.86
N PHE A 108 5.88 -2.58 -2.09
CA PHE A 108 4.94 -3.43 -2.78
C PHE A 108 5.39 -4.89 -2.63
N HIS A 109 4.58 -5.69 -1.95
CA HIS A 109 4.85 -7.10 -1.72
C HIS A 109 4.21 -7.93 -2.83
N VAL A 110 5.03 -8.59 -3.64
CA VAL A 110 4.61 -9.48 -4.72
C VAL A 110 4.52 -10.90 -4.17
N VAL A 111 3.30 -11.40 -4.03
CA VAL A 111 3.01 -12.73 -3.50
C VAL A 111 3.35 -13.79 -4.55
N THR A 112 2.97 -13.56 -5.81
CA THR A 112 3.21 -14.48 -6.92
C THR A 112 3.75 -13.77 -8.15
N THR A 113 4.35 -14.54 -9.06
CA THR A 113 4.99 -14.03 -10.27
C THR A 113 4.11 -13.16 -11.16
N ASP A 114 2.77 -13.21 -11.07
CA ASP A 114 1.82 -12.46 -11.89
C ASP A 114 1.15 -11.27 -11.17
N GLY A 115 1.59 -10.95 -9.96
CA GLY A 115 1.11 -9.79 -9.19
C GLY A 115 1.99 -8.57 -9.24
N ALA A 116 3.07 -8.60 -10.02
CA ALA A 116 4.10 -7.58 -10.04
C ALA A 116 3.69 -6.33 -10.84
N GLY A 117 4.66 -5.47 -11.12
CA GLY A 117 4.45 -4.20 -11.81
C GLY A 117 4.31 -4.30 -13.35
N PRO A 118 4.31 -3.15 -14.04
CA PRO A 118 4.34 -1.80 -13.46
C PRO A 118 3.05 -1.45 -12.73
N ILE A 119 3.16 -0.58 -11.73
CA ILE A 119 2.07 -0.02 -10.94
C ILE A 119 1.91 1.49 -11.20
N ASN A 120 0.69 1.98 -10.97
CA ASN A 120 0.35 3.41 -11.00
C ASN A 120 -0.32 3.78 -9.68
N ALA A 121 -0.41 5.09 -9.40
CA ALA A 121 -1.11 5.61 -8.23
C ALA A 121 -2.06 6.76 -8.59
N VAL A 122 -3.23 6.79 -7.95
CA VAL A 122 -4.26 7.83 -8.07
C VAL A 122 -4.64 8.32 -6.68
N LEU A 123 -4.55 9.62 -6.47
CA LEU A 123 -4.98 10.29 -5.25
C LEU A 123 -6.43 10.78 -5.40
N ASP A 124 -7.27 10.42 -4.44
CA ASP A 124 -8.60 10.98 -4.22
C ASP A 124 -8.56 11.99 -3.05
N PRO A 125 -8.70 13.30 -3.34
CA PRO A 125 -8.68 14.36 -2.33
C PRO A 125 -9.82 14.27 -1.31
N THR A 126 -10.94 13.64 -1.69
CA THR A 126 -12.15 13.57 -0.85
C THR A 126 -12.08 12.45 0.19
N GLY A 127 -11.15 11.51 0.01
CA GLY A 127 -11.01 10.34 0.87
C GLY A 127 -12.23 9.40 0.84
N THR A 128 -13.05 9.43 -0.20
CA THR A 128 -14.29 8.64 -0.31
C THR A 128 -14.16 7.43 -1.25
N GLY A 129 -13.07 7.36 -2.00
CA GLY A 129 -12.83 6.37 -3.05
C GLY A 129 -13.26 6.84 -4.45
N ALA A 130 -13.39 8.15 -4.66
CA ALA A 130 -13.81 8.79 -5.91
C ALA A 130 -12.64 8.97 -6.91
N PHE A 131 -11.90 7.89 -7.17
CA PHE A 131 -10.68 7.93 -7.98
C PHE A 131 -10.91 8.28 -9.46
N SER A 132 -12.13 8.18 -9.99
CA SER A 132 -12.44 8.63 -11.35
C SER A 132 -12.25 10.14 -11.52
N GLN A 133 -12.36 10.91 -10.43
CA GLN A 133 -12.09 12.35 -10.36
C GLN A 133 -10.76 12.66 -9.67
N GLY A 134 -9.95 11.63 -9.42
CA GLY A 134 -8.70 11.76 -8.70
C GLY A 134 -7.58 12.39 -9.55
N VAL A 135 -6.41 12.48 -8.94
CA VAL A 135 -5.19 12.98 -9.57
C VAL A 135 -4.20 11.84 -9.71
N MET A 136 -3.71 11.60 -10.93
CA MET A 136 -2.64 10.64 -11.18
C MET A 136 -1.34 11.14 -10.54
N LEU A 137 -0.70 10.30 -9.74
CA LEU A 137 0.59 10.60 -9.14
C LEU A 137 1.73 10.23 -10.10
N GLN A 138 2.81 11.02 -10.08
CA GLN A 138 3.99 10.72 -10.87
C GLN A 138 4.75 9.56 -10.24
N VAL A 139 5.05 8.52 -11.02
CA VAL A 139 5.88 7.40 -10.56
C VAL A 139 7.34 7.85 -10.45
N MET A 140 7.90 7.78 -9.24
CA MET A 140 9.32 8.05 -8.97
C MET A 140 10.15 6.78 -8.90
N GLN A 141 9.60 5.72 -8.29
CA GLN A 141 10.21 4.40 -8.22
C GLN A 141 9.16 3.35 -8.59
N GLN A 142 9.50 2.53 -9.57
CA GLN A 142 8.59 1.53 -10.14
C GLN A 142 8.87 0.13 -9.59
N VAL A 143 7.81 -0.66 -9.42
CA VAL A 143 7.88 -2.10 -9.14
C VAL A 143 8.22 -2.84 -10.43
N PRO A 144 9.21 -3.74 -10.42
CA PRO A 144 9.57 -4.49 -11.61
C PRO A 144 8.39 -5.33 -12.11
N GLY A 145 8.24 -5.40 -13.42
CA GLY A 145 7.33 -6.34 -14.06
C GLY A 145 7.03 -5.97 -15.50
N ASN A 146 6.52 -6.95 -16.24
CA ASN A 146 6.04 -6.76 -17.61
C ASN A 146 4.61 -7.30 -17.68
N ARG A 147 3.63 -6.38 -17.81
CA ARG A 147 2.20 -6.71 -17.75
C ARG A 147 1.84 -7.55 -16.51
N GLY A 148 2.37 -7.19 -15.35
CA GLY A 148 2.13 -7.89 -14.09
C GLY A 148 3.08 -9.04 -13.79
N ASN A 149 3.96 -9.40 -14.73
CA ASN A 149 4.74 -10.63 -14.61
C ASN A 149 6.21 -10.36 -14.26
N ILE A 150 6.73 -11.10 -13.30
CA ILE A 150 8.16 -11.31 -13.00
C ILE A 150 8.51 -12.80 -13.11
N ARG A 151 9.78 -13.11 -13.26
CA ARG A 151 10.29 -14.48 -13.15
C ARG A 151 10.40 -14.87 -11.66
N PRO A 152 10.46 -16.18 -11.32
CA PRO A 152 10.66 -16.63 -9.93
C PRO A 152 11.90 -16.07 -9.24
N ASN A 153 12.88 -15.58 -9.99
CA ASN A 153 14.08 -14.93 -9.48
C ASN A 153 13.96 -13.39 -9.38
N GLY A 154 12.76 -12.83 -9.46
CA GLY A 154 12.49 -11.40 -9.33
C GLY A 154 12.78 -10.57 -10.59
N LYS A 155 13.36 -11.15 -11.64
CA LYS A 155 13.72 -10.42 -12.86
C LYS A 155 12.51 -10.22 -13.79
N VAL A 156 12.47 -9.08 -14.47
CA VAL A 156 11.45 -8.78 -15.49
C VAL A 156 11.64 -9.72 -16.69
N PRO A 157 10.59 -10.38 -17.21
CA PRO A 157 10.69 -11.20 -18.40
C PRO A 157 11.02 -10.33 -19.62
N GLY A 158 12.22 -10.50 -20.16
CA GLY A 158 12.62 -9.95 -21.46
C GLY A 158 12.27 -10.89 -22.62
N GLY A 159 11.96 -10.31 -23.78
CA GLY A 159 11.78 -11.05 -25.05
C GLY A 159 10.39 -11.70 -25.25
N LYS A 160 10.20 -12.32 -26.42
CA LYS A 160 9.01 -13.15 -26.70
C LYS A 160 9.15 -14.44 -25.88
N ARG A 161 8.10 -14.84 -25.14
CA ARG A 161 8.04 -16.15 -24.48
C ARG A 161 8.40 -17.23 -25.50
N SER A 162 9.27 -18.16 -25.13
CA SER A 162 9.64 -19.25 -26.04
C SER A 162 8.38 -20.06 -26.40
N LEU A 163 8.37 -20.74 -27.56
CA LEU A 163 7.26 -21.61 -27.93
C LEU A 163 6.99 -22.66 -26.85
N TRP A 164 8.03 -23.12 -26.16
CA TRP A 164 7.96 -24.01 -25.02
C TRP A 164 7.25 -23.37 -23.80
N GLU A 165 7.59 -22.14 -23.42
CA GLU A 165 6.90 -21.42 -22.35
C GLU A 165 5.42 -21.15 -22.69
N ARG A 166 5.13 -20.87 -23.96
CA ARG A 166 3.74 -20.71 -24.45
C ARG A 166 2.98 -22.03 -24.36
N ALA A 167 3.59 -23.13 -24.77
CA ALA A 167 2.99 -24.46 -24.69
C ALA A 167 2.82 -24.95 -23.24
N LEU A 168 3.74 -24.64 -22.33
CA LEU A 168 3.58 -24.98 -20.91
C LEU A 168 2.56 -24.09 -20.21
N SER A 169 2.36 -22.85 -20.64
CA SER A 169 1.39 -21.94 -20.00
C SER A 169 -0.08 -22.39 -20.12
N VAL A 170 -0.40 -23.31 -21.04
CA VAL A 170 -1.72 -23.98 -21.09
C VAL A 170 -1.84 -25.19 -20.15
N ILE A 171 -0.71 -25.71 -19.64
CA ILE A 171 -0.66 -26.87 -18.74
C ILE A 171 -0.47 -26.42 -17.28
N VAL A 172 0.41 -25.46 -17.02
CA VAL A 172 0.76 -24.95 -15.68
C VAL A 172 0.17 -23.55 -15.51
N LYS A 173 -1.14 -23.49 -15.23
CA LYS A 173 -1.91 -22.24 -15.20
C LYS A 173 -1.75 -21.41 -13.92
N ARG A 174 -0.80 -21.73 -13.04
CA ARG A 174 -0.64 -21.04 -11.74
C ARG A 174 0.69 -20.32 -11.68
N ALA A 175 0.63 -19.04 -11.35
CA ALA A 175 1.79 -18.25 -10.99
C ALA A 175 2.49 -18.84 -9.76
N SER A 176 3.82 -18.80 -9.78
CA SER A 176 4.64 -19.29 -8.66
C SER A 176 4.62 -18.27 -7.53
N ASN A 177 4.50 -18.74 -6.29
CA ASN A 177 4.67 -17.92 -5.10
C ASN A 177 6.15 -17.51 -4.98
N VAL A 178 6.42 -16.22 -4.80
CA VAL A 178 7.77 -15.62 -4.77
C VAL A 178 8.02 -14.77 -3.54
N ASN A 179 6.98 -14.18 -2.93
CA ASN A 179 7.04 -13.32 -1.74
C ASN A 179 8.23 -12.36 -1.73
N MET A 180 8.24 -11.46 -2.71
CA MET A 180 9.31 -10.49 -2.88
C MET A 180 8.81 -9.09 -2.57
N ASP A 181 9.60 -8.33 -1.83
CA ASP A 181 9.36 -6.93 -1.56
C ASP A 181 10.11 -6.07 -2.57
N PHE A 182 9.40 -5.11 -3.17
CA PHE A 182 9.99 -4.15 -4.07
C PHE A 182 9.66 -2.73 -3.62
N PRO A 183 10.66 -1.82 -3.66
CA PRO A 183 10.40 -0.42 -3.35
C PRO A 183 9.53 0.21 -4.43
N MET A 184 8.68 1.14 -4.00
CA MET A 184 7.89 2.01 -4.87
C MET A 184 7.84 3.42 -4.30
N ALA A 185 7.68 4.42 -5.16
CA ALA A 185 7.54 5.81 -4.75
C ALA A 185 6.75 6.62 -5.79
N PHE A 186 5.98 7.58 -5.29
CA PHE A 186 5.13 8.46 -6.09
C PHE A 186 5.20 9.89 -5.59
N ALA A 187 5.32 10.85 -6.50
CA ALA A 187 5.24 12.28 -6.16
C ALA A 187 3.78 12.71 -6.06
N VAL A 188 3.48 13.48 -5.02
CA VAL A 188 2.18 14.11 -4.79
C VAL A 188 2.22 15.55 -5.32
N PRO A 189 1.26 15.97 -6.16
CA PRO A 189 1.25 17.33 -6.70
C PRO A 189 1.20 18.40 -5.62
N ASP A 190 1.94 19.49 -5.84
CA ASP A 190 1.93 20.65 -4.97
C ASP A 190 0.52 21.23 -4.80
N GLY A 191 0.25 21.75 -3.60
CA GLY A 191 -1.06 22.33 -3.28
C GLY A 191 -2.20 21.31 -3.16
N THR A 192 -1.89 20.00 -3.15
CA THR A 192 -2.90 18.99 -2.82
C THR A 192 -3.53 19.29 -1.46
N THR A 193 -4.85 19.20 -1.39
CA THR A 193 -5.62 19.35 -0.15
C THR A 193 -6.51 18.13 0.07
N CYS A 194 -6.58 17.65 1.30
CA CYS A 194 -7.44 16.52 1.64
C CYS A 194 -8.64 16.98 2.47
N SER A 195 -9.84 16.50 2.13
CA SER A 195 -11.08 16.82 2.86
C SER A 195 -11.71 15.60 3.53
N GLY A 196 -11.18 14.40 3.27
CA GLY A 196 -11.73 13.17 3.83
C GLY A 196 -11.59 13.08 5.34
N SER A 197 -12.51 12.32 5.94
CA SER A 197 -12.42 11.93 7.34
C SER A 197 -12.79 10.46 7.48
N MET A 198 -11.95 9.72 8.20
CA MET A 198 -12.19 8.31 8.49
C MET A 198 -11.46 7.92 9.76
N GLY A 199 -12.09 7.08 10.57
CA GLY A 199 -11.48 6.52 11.77
C GLY A 199 -10.93 7.53 12.78
N GLY A 200 -11.60 8.67 12.95
CA GLY A 200 -11.16 9.75 13.84
C GLY A 200 -10.14 10.71 13.20
N GLN A 201 -9.49 10.32 12.10
CA GLN A 201 -8.57 11.16 11.36
C GLN A 201 -9.32 12.16 10.47
N LYS A 202 -8.74 13.36 10.33
CA LYS A 202 -9.21 14.46 9.49
C LYS A 202 -8.19 14.74 8.39
N ASN A 203 -8.59 15.48 7.35
CA ASN A 203 -7.72 15.84 6.23
C ASN A 203 -7.07 14.61 5.57
N VAL A 204 -7.85 13.55 5.38
CA VAL A 204 -7.37 12.28 4.81
C VAL A 204 -7.64 12.24 3.32
N CYS A 205 -6.60 12.02 2.52
CA CYS A 205 -6.71 11.60 1.13
C CYS A 205 -6.60 10.08 1.05
N LEU A 206 -7.14 9.48 -0.01
CA LEU A 206 -6.90 8.08 -0.33
C LEU A 206 -6.04 7.98 -1.58
N VAL A 207 -5.00 7.15 -1.54
CA VAL A 207 -4.15 6.84 -2.70
C VAL A 207 -4.38 5.40 -3.11
N LYS A 208 -5.01 5.20 -4.27
CA LYS A 208 -5.12 3.89 -4.92
C LYS A 208 -3.82 3.60 -5.64
N ILE A 209 -3.14 2.54 -5.26
CA ILE A 209 -1.92 2.05 -5.91
C ILE A 209 -2.23 0.67 -6.48
N ALA A 210 -2.08 0.50 -7.79
CA ALA A 210 -2.43 -0.76 -8.44
C ALA A 210 -1.62 -1.02 -9.70
N ASN A 211 -1.42 -2.31 -10.00
CA ASN A 211 -1.05 -2.71 -11.34
C ASN A 211 -2.29 -2.70 -12.26
N SER A 212 -2.08 -2.42 -13.55
CA SER A 212 -3.15 -2.42 -14.57
C SER A 212 -2.75 -3.37 -15.69
N ASN A 213 -3.08 -4.66 -15.54
CA ASN A 213 -2.58 -5.67 -16.46
C ASN A 213 -3.55 -6.83 -16.73
N GLY A 214 -3.07 -7.90 -17.38
CA GLY A 214 -3.88 -9.06 -17.73
C GLY A 214 -4.36 -9.87 -16.52
N ALA A 215 -3.47 -10.02 -15.54
CA ALA A 215 -3.63 -10.85 -14.35
C ALA A 215 -4.34 -10.10 -13.21
N GLY A 216 -4.12 -8.79 -13.09
CA GLY A 216 -4.71 -7.91 -12.08
C GLY A 216 -5.52 -6.76 -12.68
N PRO A 217 -6.34 -6.13 -11.84
CA PRO A 217 -5.75 -5.05 -11.04
C PRO A 217 -5.60 -5.44 -9.56
N PHE A 218 -4.36 -5.47 -9.10
CA PHE A 218 -3.95 -5.79 -7.74
C PHE A 218 -3.19 -4.63 -7.11
N GLY A 219 -3.39 -4.41 -5.82
CA GLY A 219 -2.60 -3.47 -5.04
C GLY A 219 -3.27 -3.14 -3.71
N GLY A 220 -3.57 -1.87 -3.49
CA GLY A 220 -4.20 -1.38 -2.26
C GLY A 220 -4.59 0.08 -2.31
N VAL A 221 -5.37 0.51 -1.32
CA VAL A 221 -5.71 1.92 -1.09
C VAL A 221 -5.09 2.37 0.22
N VAL A 222 -4.30 3.43 0.20
CA VAL A 222 -3.57 3.93 1.36
C VAL A 222 -4.13 5.28 1.80
N PRO A 223 -4.54 5.43 3.08
CA PRO A 223 -4.88 6.73 3.62
C PRO A 223 -3.60 7.53 3.91
N ILE A 224 -3.58 8.80 3.49
CA ILE A 224 -2.48 9.73 3.74
C ILE A 224 -3.02 11.07 4.22
N GLN A 225 -2.15 11.91 4.78
CA GLN A 225 -2.47 13.30 5.10
C GLN A 225 -1.43 14.22 4.47
N ILE A 226 -1.86 15.42 4.08
CA ILE A 226 -0.93 16.50 3.76
C ILE A 226 -0.50 17.11 5.09
N ALA A 227 0.80 17.07 5.36
CA ALA A 227 1.38 17.69 6.53
C ALA A 227 1.01 19.18 6.54
N PRO A 228 0.74 19.78 7.71
CA PRO A 228 0.63 21.22 7.80
C PRO A 228 1.89 21.84 7.17
N ALA A 229 1.72 22.87 6.34
CA ALA A 229 2.86 23.64 5.86
C ALA A 229 3.71 24.00 7.07
N ALA A 230 5.03 23.88 6.93
CA ALA A 230 5.97 24.28 7.97
C ALA A 230 5.84 25.81 8.19
N GLY A 231 4.82 26.23 8.93
CA GLY A 231 4.86 27.43 9.73
C GLY A 231 5.95 27.20 10.75
N ALA A 232 6.75 28.24 10.99
CA ALA A 232 7.80 28.26 12.00
C ALA A 232 7.40 27.40 13.19
N ALA A 233 8.30 26.50 13.60
CA ALA A 233 8.11 25.66 14.77
C ALA A 233 7.41 26.48 15.86
N PRO A 234 6.32 25.98 16.49
CA PRO A 234 5.74 26.70 17.61
C PRO A 234 6.89 27.03 18.55
N ALA A 235 7.12 28.32 18.78
CA ALA A 235 8.17 28.77 19.68
C ALA A 235 7.92 28.02 20.98
N THR A 236 8.83 27.11 21.33
CA THR A 236 8.81 26.45 22.62
C THR A 236 8.68 27.57 23.64
N PRO A 237 7.64 27.61 24.50
CA PRO A 237 7.64 28.54 25.60
C PRO A 237 8.95 28.29 26.34
N ALA A 238 9.83 29.28 26.35
CA ALA A 238 11.07 29.18 27.08
C ALA A 238 10.69 28.82 28.52
N THR A 239 11.05 27.62 28.96
CA THR A 239 10.94 27.24 30.35
C THR A 239 11.65 28.33 31.15
N PRO A 240 10.96 29.04 32.07
CA PRO A 240 11.65 29.98 32.95
C PRO A 240 12.76 29.21 33.64
N ALA A 241 14.00 29.68 33.49
CA ALA A 241 15.14 29.06 34.14
C ALA A 241 14.85 28.96 35.63
N THR A 242 14.80 27.73 36.15
CA THR A 242 14.74 27.48 37.58
C THR A 242 15.93 28.19 38.23
N PRO A 243 15.72 29.08 39.22
CA PRO A 243 16.82 29.69 39.93
C PRO A 243 17.69 28.59 40.52
N ALA A 244 19.00 28.65 40.25
CA ALA A 244 19.96 27.73 40.82
C ALA A 244 19.82 27.72 42.35
N ALA A 245 19.71 26.53 42.92
CA ALA A 245 19.69 26.35 44.37
C ALA A 245 20.95 26.99 44.98
N PRO A 246 20.84 27.79 46.05
CA PRO A 246 22.01 28.36 46.70
C PRO A 246 22.90 27.24 47.23
N GLY A 247 24.18 27.28 46.83
CA GLY A 247 25.19 26.30 47.23
C GLY A 247 25.28 26.17 48.75
N ALA A 248 25.41 24.94 49.22
CA ALA A 248 25.57 24.60 50.63
C ALA A 248 26.80 25.34 51.21
N LYS A 249 26.57 26.16 52.24
CA LYS A 249 27.64 26.78 53.02
C LYS A 249 28.37 25.69 53.80
N ARG A 250 29.68 25.54 53.56
CA ARG A 250 30.57 24.75 54.43
C ARG A 250 30.67 25.44 55.79
N SER A 251 30.14 24.83 56.82
CA SER A 251 30.45 25.18 58.21
C SER A 251 31.90 24.76 58.50
N VAL A 252 32.71 25.73 58.91
CA VAL A 252 34.05 25.49 59.46
C VAL A 252 33.87 25.42 60.97
N GLU A 253 34.01 24.23 61.53
CA GLU A 253 33.99 24.00 62.98
C GLU A 253 35.40 24.25 63.53
N PHE A 254 35.53 25.27 64.37
CA PHE A 254 36.74 25.52 65.15
C PHE A 254 36.64 24.69 66.45
N GLN A 255 37.51 23.70 66.60
CA GLN A 255 37.76 23.06 67.90
C GLN A 255 38.72 23.93 68.71
N ALA A 256 38.37 24.14 69.98
CA ALA A 256 39.22 24.76 71.00
C ALA A 256 40.16 23.72 71.63
#